data_AF-A0A1L9QWA9-F1
#
_entry.id   AF-A0A1L9QWA9-F1
#
_cell.length_a   1.000
_cell.length_b   1.000
_cell.length_c   1.000
_cell.angle_alpha   90.00
_cell.angle_beta   90.00
_cell.angle_gamma   90.00
#
_symmetry.space_group_name_H-M   'P 1'
#
loop_
_entity.id
_entity.type
_entity.pdbx_description
1 polymer ?
#
loop_
_entity_poly.entity_id
_entity_poly.type
_entity_poly.pdbx_seq_one_letter_code
_entity_poly.pdbx_strand_id
1 'polypeptide(L)'
;MTLPNFLLIGAAKSGTSSLYYYLKQHPQVYMPASRDQKEPDFFTLEGEDINRIGPNGNHVMTNAITDLDSYQELFAGVTDEKAIGEASTSYIYSEKAVQRIHHYIPDAKLIAILRQPAERAFSHFLFSLSNGREPVPDFVKTLKEEEDRIAKNWSFQWHHKRRGFYYVQLKRYFDTFDAKQIRVYLYDDLIADPTGLMKEVFQFLEVDDNFVPNVSKKHNPTRVPKNQTVNTLLNRPNPVKAVVKTLLPMKFRKSIADRLKQQNLGKPKLSPKLRKELTEEYREDILKLQELIGRDLSKWLEG
;
A
#
# COMPACT_ATOMS: atom_id res chain seq x y z
N MET A 1 13.71 -25.14 4.84
CA MET A 1 13.79 -23.82 4.18
C MET A 1 12.98 -22.83 5.01
N THR A 2 13.44 -21.59 5.09
CA THR A 2 12.91 -20.56 5.99
C THR A 2 11.63 -19.93 5.44
N LEU A 3 10.65 -19.70 6.32
CA LEU A 3 9.41 -18.97 6.03
C LEU A 3 9.29 -17.77 6.98
N PRO A 4 8.50 -16.74 6.64
CA PRO A 4 8.34 -15.60 7.52
C PRO A 4 7.49 -15.99 8.74
N ASN A 5 7.85 -15.43 9.89
CA ASN A 5 7.10 -15.58 11.14
C ASN A 5 6.25 -14.34 11.47
N PHE A 6 6.31 -13.30 10.63
CA PHE A 6 5.33 -12.23 10.64
C PHE A 6 5.02 -11.67 9.25
N LEU A 7 3.83 -11.10 9.08
CA LEU A 7 3.38 -10.48 7.84
C LEU A 7 2.83 -9.08 8.07
N LEU A 8 3.24 -8.13 7.23
CA LEU A 8 2.57 -6.84 7.06
C LEU A 8 1.49 -6.96 5.97
N ILE A 9 0.29 -7.38 6.38
CA ILE A 9 -0.80 -7.81 5.48
C ILE A 9 -1.52 -6.66 4.77
N GLY A 10 -1.31 -5.42 5.19
CA GLY A 10 -2.00 -4.27 4.62
C GLY A 10 -2.11 -3.08 5.55
N ALA A 11 -2.90 -2.06 5.21
CA ALA A 11 -3.63 -1.88 3.95
C ALA A 11 -2.85 -1.01 2.95
N ALA A 12 -3.15 -1.17 1.66
CA ALA A 12 -2.51 -0.35 0.62
C ALA A 12 -2.77 1.13 0.86
N LYS A 13 -1.72 1.96 0.72
CA LYS A 13 -1.77 3.43 0.91
C LYS A 13 -2.06 3.88 2.35
N SER A 14 -1.78 3.02 3.31
CA SER A 14 -1.89 3.30 4.75
C SER A 14 -0.55 3.35 5.49
N GLY A 15 0.58 3.44 4.79
CA GLY A 15 1.91 3.59 5.44
C GLY A 15 2.75 2.31 5.51
N THR A 16 2.31 1.20 4.94
CA THR A 16 3.04 -0.08 4.95
C THR A 16 4.47 -0.01 4.41
N SER A 17 4.73 0.90 3.45
CA SER A 17 6.09 1.10 2.95
C SER A 17 7.01 1.71 4.00
N SER A 18 6.53 2.67 4.79
CA SER A 18 7.32 3.25 5.89
C SER A 18 7.62 2.18 6.94
N LEU A 19 6.60 1.44 7.39
CA LEU A 19 6.78 0.32 8.34
C LEU A 19 7.81 -0.68 7.83
N TYR A 20 7.69 -1.14 6.58
CA TYR A 20 8.65 -2.05 5.96
C TYR A 20 10.09 -1.52 6.05
N TYR A 21 10.32 -0.25 5.71
CA TYR A 21 11.67 0.33 5.75
C TYR A 21 12.16 0.65 7.17
N TYR A 22 11.28 0.84 8.14
CA TYR A 22 11.65 1.02 9.55
C TYR A 22 12.00 -0.31 10.21
N LEU A 23 11.19 -1.35 9.97
CA LEU A 23 11.45 -2.74 10.38
C LEU A 23 12.80 -3.24 9.87
N LYS A 24 13.07 -3.03 8.58
CA LYS A 24 14.31 -3.48 7.94
C LYS A 24 15.60 -2.87 8.53
N GLN A 25 15.49 -1.78 9.30
CA GLN A 25 16.67 -1.19 9.96
C GLN A 25 17.07 -1.95 11.23
N HIS A 26 16.16 -2.73 11.81
CA HIS A 26 16.36 -3.38 13.10
C HIS A 26 17.26 -4.63 12.96
N PRO A 27 18.32 -4.79 13.76
CA PRO A 27 19.31 -5.88 13.59
C PRO A 27 18.75 -7.29 13.82
N GLN A 28 17.66 -7.42 14.57
CA GLN A 28 16.95 -8.70 14.79
C GLN A 28 15.77 -8.94 13.85
N VAL A 29 15.57 -8.08 12.83
CA VAL A 29 14.45 -8.18 11.88
C VAL A 29 14.98 -8.38 10.47
N TYR A 30 14.59 -9.48 9.84
CA TYR A 30 14.83 -9.70 8.42
C TYR A 30 13.62 -9.24 7.60
N MET A 31 13.88 -8.43 6.58
CA MET A 31 12.93 -8.14 5.50
C MET A 31 13.65 -8.33 4.16
N PRO A 32 13.05 -8.97 3.14
CA PRO A 32 13.67 -9.19 1.84
C PRO A 32 14.37 -7.95 1.28
N ALA A 33 15.58 -8.11 0.73
CA ALA A 33 16.53 -7.01 0.60
C ALA A 33 16.18 -5.97 -0.49
N SER A 34 15.44 -6.31 -1.54
CA SER A 34 15.14 -5.37 -2.62
C SER A 34 13.70 -4.83 -2.56
N ARG A 35 13.49 -3.63 -3.09
CA ARG A 35 12.15 -3.05 -3.24
C ARG A 35 11.26 -3.91 -4.16
N ASP A 36 11.86 -4.57 -5.13
CA ASP A 36 11.17 -5.43 -6.08
C ASP A 36 10.73 -6.76 -5.45
N GLN A 37 11.28 -7.11 -4.28
CA GLN A 37 10.85 -8.21 -3.43
C GLN A 37 9.82 -7.80 -2.37
N LYS A 38 9.40 -6.52 -2.33
CA LYS A 38 8.24 -6.09 -1.52
C LYS A 38 6.97 -6.27 -2.36
N GLU A 39 5.91 -6.76 -1.72
CA GLU A 39 4.65 -7.16 -2.36
C GLU A 39 4.80 -8.38 -3.30
N PRO A 40 5.41 -9.50 -2.85
CA PRO A 40 5.44 -10.74 -3.64
C PRO A 40 4.04 -11.31 -3.92
N ASP A 41 3.04 -10.92 -3.11
CA ASP A 41 1.63 -11.30 -3.27
C ASP A 41 1.39 -12.83 -3.30
N PHE A 42 2.32 -13.62 -2.74
CA PHE A 42 2.31 -15.09 -2.75
C PHE A 42 1.01 -15.66 -2.21
N PHE A 43 0.62 -15.36 -0.97
CA PHE A 43 -0.63 -15.91 -0.42
C PHE A 43 -1.88 -15.41 -1.16
N THR A 44 -1.81 -14.32 -1.93
CA THR A 44 -2.92 -13.90 -2.79
C THR A 44 -3.02 -14.74 -4.06
N LEU A 45 -1.90 -15.22 -4.60
CA LEU A 45 -1.81 -15.81 -5.94
C LEU A 45 -1.17 -17.21 -5.99
N GLU A 46 -0.94 -17.84 -4.84
CA GLU A 46 -0.39 -19.19 -4.73
C GLU A 46 -1.17 -20.17 -5.62
N GLY A 47 -0.44 -20.80 -6.55
CA GLY A 47 -0.97 -21.75 -7.53
C GLY A 47 -1.94 -21.16 -8.56
N GLU A 48 -2.06 -19.84 -8.66
CA GLU A 48 -2.93 -19.17 -9.63
C GLU A 48 -2.17 -18.69 -10.86
N ASP A 49 -2.80 -18.80 -12.03
CA ASP A 49 -2.32 -18.14 -13.23
C ASP A 49 -2.45 -16.62 -13.09
N ILE A 50 -1.44 -15.86 -13.53
CA ILE A 50 -1.38 -14.39 -13.44
C ILE A 50 -2.24 -13.76 -14.56
N ASN A 51 -3.49 -14.21 -14.68
CA ASN A 51 -4.49 -13.73 -15.62
C ASN A 51 -5.36 -12.61 -15.03
N ARG A 52 -4.77 -11.77 -14.17
CA ARG A 52 -5.48 -10.58 -13.68
C ARG A 52 -5.39 -9.48 -14.74
N ILE A 53 -6.55 -8.99 -15.15
CA ILE A 53 -6.66 -7.98 -16.19
C ILE A 53 -6.77 -6.57 -15.60
N GLY A 54 -6.17 -5.62 -16.29
CA GLY A 54 -6.36 -4.19 -16.08
C GLY A 54 -7.12 -3.56 -17.26
N PRO A 55 -7.10 -2.22 -17.35
CA PRO A 55 -7.63 -1.49 -18.49
C PRO A 55 -7.10 -2.05 -19.82
N ASN A 56 -8.01 -2.20 -20.79
CA ASN A 56 -7.74 -2.73 -22.13
C ASN A 56 -7.24 -4.19 -22.16
N GLY A 57 -7.51 -4.99 -21.13
CA GLY A 57 -7.13 -6.41 -21.09
C GLY A 57 -5.64 -6.66 -20.80
N ASN A 58 -4.90 -5.63 -20.38
CA ASN A 58 -3.49 -5.78 -20.03
C ASN A 58 -3.33 -6.68 -18.81
N HIS A 59 -2.39 -7.64 -18.86
CA HIS A 59 -2.00 -8.43 -17.70
C HIS A 59 -1.29 -7.57 -16.66
N VAL A 60 -1.62 -7.79 -15.39
CA VAL A 60 -1.08 -7.04 -14.25
C VAL A 60 -0.53 -7.98 -13.20
N MET A 61 0.23 -7.43 -12.24
CA MET A 61 0.88 -8.22 -11.19
C MET A 61 1.87 -9.27 -11.73
N THR A 62 2.52 -8.96 -12.85
CA THR A 62 3.47 -9.85 -13.55
C THR A 62 4.69 -10.26 -12.73
N ASN A 63 4.93 -9.61 -11.59
CA ASN A 63 6.06 -9.89 -10.70
C ASN A 63 5.63 -10.66 -9.44
N ALA A 64 4.37 -11.08 -9.36
CA ALA A 64 3.91 -11.88 -8.23
C ALA A 64 4.56 -13.27 -8.26
N ILE A 65 4.82 -13.79 -7.07
CA ILE A 65 5.33 -15.15 -6.86
C ILE A 65 4.13 -16.07 -6.66
N THR A 66 4.09 -17.21 -7.35
CA THR A 66 2.93 -18.13 -7.31
C THR A 66 3.31 -19.52 -6.83
N ASP A 67 4.60 -19.84 -6.78
CA ASP A 67 5.16 -21.10 -6.29
C ASP A 67 5.90 -20.93 -4.96
N LEU A 68 5.90 -21.99 -4.16
CA LEU A 68 6.45 -22.00 -2.81
C LEU A 68 7.98 -21.88 -2.81
N ASP A 69 8.66 -22.53 -3.75
CA ASP A 69 10.13 -22.53 -3.81
C ASP A 69 10.65 -21.11 -4.04
N SER A 70 10.12 -20.39 -5.03
CA SER A 70 10.47 -18.98 -5.26
C SER A 70 10.08 -18.08 -4.08
N TYR A 71 9.02 -18.42 -3.34
CA TYR A 71 8.65 -17.67 -2.14
C TYR A 71 9.68 -17.87 -1.00
N GLN A 72 10.17 -19.10 -0.81
CA GLN A 72 11.19 -19.42 0.18
C GLN A 72 12.54 -18.75 -0.12
N GLU A 73 12.90 -18.59 -1.40
CA GLU A 73 14.12 -17.90 -1.82
C GLU A 73 14.17 -16.42 -1.38
N LEU A 74 13.01 -15.80 -1.09
CA LEU A 74 12.98 -14.45 -0.51
C LEU A 74 13.66 -14.37 0.87
N PHE A 75 13.80 -15.51 1.56
CA PHE A 75 14.33 -15.62 2.91
C PHE A 75 15.69 -16.35 2.96
N ALA A 76 16.32 -16.59 1.81
CA ALA A 76 17.63 -17.25 1.73
C ALA A 76 18.75 -16.47 2.45
N GLY A 77 18.56 -15.17 2.67
CA GLY A 77 19.52 -14.31 3.37
C GLY A 77 19.34 -14.21 4.89
N VAL A 78 18.38 -14.94 5.48
CA VAL A 78 18.19 -14.98 6.93
C VAL A 78 19.39 -15.67 7.59
N THR A 79 19.91 -15.08 8.66
CA THR A 79 20.93 -15.69 9.52
C THR A 79 20.37 -15.91 10.93
N ASP A 80 20.51 -14.94 11.81
CA ASP A 80 20.19 -15.01 13.23
C ASP A 80 19.00 -14.10 13.61
N GLU A 81 18.32 -13.51 12.61
CA GLU A 81 17.17 -12.63 12.87
C GLU A 81 16.01 -13.39 13.53
N LYS A 82 15.45 -12.80 14.58
CA LYS A 82 14.32 -13.38 15.33
C LYS A 82 13.01 -13.20 14.59
N ALA A 83 12.81 -12.03 13.99
CA ALA A 83 11.60 -11.67 13.29
C ALA A 83 11.87 -11.65 11.78
N ILE A 84 11.26 -12.57 11.04
CA ILE A 84 11.43 -12.75 9.60
C ILE A 84 10.11 -12.35 8.94
N GLY A 85 10.14 -11.26 8.18
CA GLY A 85 8.95 -10.58 7.73
C GLY A 85 8.78 -10.52 6.23
N GLU A 86 7.52 -10.43 5.81
CA GLU A 86 7.13 -10.11 4.44
C GLU A 86 5.99 -9.08 4.43
N ALA A 87 5.85 -8.31 3.34
CA ALA A 87 4.87 -7.22 3.25
C ALA A 87 4.16 -7.17 1.89
N SER A 88 2.91 -7.64 1.85
CA SER A 88 2.02 -7.58 0.69
C SER A 88 0.67 -7.03 1.09
N THR A 89 0.33 -5.86 0.55
CA THR A 89 -0.91 -5.16 0.93
C THR A 89 -2.18 -5.76 0.33
N SER A 90 -2.04 -6.75 -0.55
CA SER A 90 -3.14 -7.49 -1.13
C SER A 90 -3.73 -8.51 -0.15
N TYR A 91 -2.94 -8.98 0.83
CA TYR A 91 -3.34 -10.06 1.75
C TYR A 91 -4.61 -9.71 2.53
N ILE A 92 -4.66 -8.55 3.18
CA ILE A 92 -5.85 -8.11 3.93
C ILE A 92 -7.13 -8.14 3.08
N TYR A 93 -7.01 -7.85 1.77
CA TYR A 93 -8.14 -7.77 0.86
C TYR A 93 -8.53 -9.13 0.29
N SER A 94 -7.56 -9.99 0.00
CA SER A 94 -7.77 -11.30 -0.62
C SER A 94 -8.49 -12.26 0.33
N GLU A 95 -9.60 -12.83 -0.12
CA GLU A 95 -10.35 -13.83 0.65
C GLU A 95 -9.58 -15.16 0.76
N LYS A 96 -8.71 -15.46 -0.21
CA LYS A 96 -7.90 -16.70 -0.21
C LYS A 96 -6.66 -16.60 0.67
N ALA A 97 -6.11 -15.39 0.84
CA ALA A 97 -4.83 -15.21 1.53
C ALA A 97 -4.89 -15.68 2.99
N VAL A 98 -5.99 -15.42 3.70
CA VAL A 98 -6.12 -15.80 5.12
C VAL A 98 -5.94 -17.31 5.34
N GLN A 99 -6.57 -18.14 4.51
CA GLN A 99 -6.50 -19.59 4.64
C GLN A 99 -5.13 -20.13 4.22
N ARG A 100 -4.52 -19.54 3.18
CA ARG A 100 -3.18 -19.92 2.74
C ARG A 100 -2.10 -19.53 3.76
N ILE A 101 -2.21 -18.34 4.35
CA ILE A 101 -1.32 -17.92 5.46
C ILE A 101 -1.46 -18.91 6.62
N HIS A 102 -2.69 -19.24 7.02
CA HIS A 102 -2.92 -20.18 8.13
C HIS A 102 -2.40 -21.59 7.81
N HIS A 103 -2.47 -22.02 6.54
CA HIS A 103 -1.93 -23.31 6.12
C HIS A 103 -0.40 -23.39 6.26
N TYR A 104 0.33 -22.36 5.83
CA TYR A 104 1.80 -22.39 5.80
C TYR A 104 2.46 -21.92 7.08
N ILE A 105 1.89 -20.90 7.72
CA ILE A 105 2.48 -20.20 8.87
C ILE A 105 1.38 -19.86 9.91
N PRO A 106 0.71 -20.88 10.49
CA PRO A 106 -0.41 -20.69 11.41
C PRO A 106 -0.07 -19.85 12.65
N ASP A 107 1.20 -19.89 13.09
CA ASP A 107 1.69 -19.17 14.27
C ASP A 107 2.21 -17.76 13.94
N ALA A 108 2.13 -17.31 12.68
CA ALA A 108 2.66 -16.02 12.28
C ALA A 108 1.96 -14.85 12.98
N LYS A 109 2.73 -13.79 13.25
CA LYS A 109 2.24 -12.50 13.70
C LYS A 109 1.77 -11.65 12.52
N LEU A 110 0.60 -11.05 12.61
CA LEU A 110 -0.05 -10.33 11.52
C LEU A 110 -0.20 -8.86 11.88
N ILE A 111 0.41 -7.99 11.08
CA ILE A 111 0.38 -6.54 11.25
C ILE A 111 -0.45 -5.91 10.14
N ALA A 112 -1.48 -5.15 10.52
CA ALA A 112 -2.20 -4.26 9.64
C ALA A 112 -1.99 -2.81 10.07
N ILE A 113 -1.85 -1.91 9.10
CA ILE A 113 -1.94 -0.45 9.31
C ILE A 113 -3.06 0.11 8.45
N LEU A 114 -4.00 0.79 9.08
CA LEU A 114 -5.22 1.29 8.45
C LEU A 114 -5.20 2.82 8.36
N ARG A 115 -5.87 3.36 7.36
CA ARG A 115 -6.05 4.81 7.19
C ARG A 115 -7.52 5.07 6.96
N GLN A 116 -8.01 6.24 7.37
CA GLN A 116 -9.37 6.68 7.06
C GLN A 116 -9.73 6.31 5.60
N PRO A 117 -10.82 5.55 5.37
CA PRO A 117 -11.00 4.79 4.15
C PRO A 117 -11.24 5.66 2.90
N ALA A 118 -11.87 6.84 3.04
CA ALA A 118 -12.02 7.81 1.96
C ALA A 118 -10.66 8.43 1.56
N GLU A 119 -9.84 8.80 2.55
CA GLU A 119 -8.48 9.30 2.36
C GLU A 119 -7.55 8.23 1.75
N ARG A 120 -7.72 6.96 2.13
CA ARG A 120 -6.99 5.83 1.53
C ARG A 120 -7.40 5.64 0.07
N ALA A 121 -8.71 5.62 -0.23
CA ALA A 121 -9.25 5.48 -1.58
C ALA A 121 -8.71 6.57 -2.51
N PHE A 122 -8.79 7.83 -2.08
CA PHE A 122 -8.27 8.95 -2.87
C PHE A 122 -6.75 8.90 -3.03
N SER A 123 -6.02 8.51 -1.99
CA SER A 123 -4.57 8.31 -2.10
C SER A 123 -4.19 7.18 -3.04
N HIS A 124 -5.03 6.17 -3.22
CA HIS A 124 -4.84 5.06 -4.15
C HIS A 124 -5.14 5.47 -5.58
N PHE A 125 -6.21 6.22 -5.80
CA PHE A 125 -6.54 6.86 -7.07
C PHE A 125 -5.37 7.72 -7.57
N LEU A 126 -4.88 8.65 -6.74
CA LEU A 126 -3.75 9.52 -7.12
C LEU A 126 -2.47 8.71 -7.41
N PHE A 127 -2.23 7.62 -6.68
CA PHE A 127 -1.10 6.75 -6.93
C PHE A 127 -1.24 6.04 -8.28
N SER A 128 -2.41 5.47 -8.57
CA SER A 128 -2.69 4.79 -9.83
C SER A 128 -2.59 5.75 -11.01
N LEU A 129 -3.12 6.97 -10.88
CA LEU A 129 -2.99 8.01 -11.88
C LEU A 129 -1.53 8.43 -12.11
N SER A 130 -0.75 8.63 -11.03
CA SER A 130 0.66 9.02 -11.14
C SER A 130 1.53 7.97 -11.85
N ASN A 131 1.17 6.70 -11.74
CA ASN A 131 1.85 5.58 -12.40
C ASN A 131 1.25 5.24 -13.77
N GLY A 132 0.31 6.03 -14.29
CA GLY A 132 -0.34 5.77 -15.58
C GLY A 132 -1.24 4.53 -15.61
N ARG A 133 -1.65 4.01 -14.44
CA ARG A 133 -2.50 2.81 -14.31
C ARG A 133 -3.99 3.12 -14.32
N GLU A 134 -4.38 4.31 -13.86
CA GLU A 134 -5.78 4.74 -13.85
C GLU A 134 -6.12 5.44 -15.18
N PRO A 135 -7.00 4.85 -16.02
CA PRO A 135 -7.37 5.42 -17.32
C PRO A 135 -8.27 6.65 -17.19
N VAL A 136 -9.00 6.80 -16.07
CA VAL A 136 -9.96 7.88 -15.87
C VAL A 136 -9.40 8.91 -14.87
N PRO A 137 -8.99 10.12 -15.30
CA PRO A 137 -8.47 11.15 -14.41
C PRO A 137 -9.58 11.89 -13.62
N ASP A 138 -10.61 11.17 -13.19
CA ASP A 138 -11.75 11.67 -12.41
C ASP A 138 -12.06 10.66 -11.30
N PHE A 139 -11.90 11.08 -10.05
CA PHE A 139 -12.09 10.21 -8.90
C PHE A 139 -13.55 9.79 -8.70
N VAL A 140 -14.51 10.70 -8.91
CA VAL A 140 -15.94 10.39 -8.74
C VAL A 140 -16.39 9.40 -9.81
N LYS A 141 -15.97 9.59 -11.06
CA LYS A 141 -16.23 8.65 -12.14
C LYS A 141 -15.59 7.29 -11.88
N THR A 142 -14.34 7.28 -11.40
CA THR A 142 -13.63 6.06 -11.00
C THR A 142 -14.40 5.25 -9.94
N LEU A 143 -14.94 5.91 -8.91
CA LEU A 143 -15.74 5.25 -7.87
C LEU A 143 -17.04 4.66 -8.41
N LYS A 144 -17.71 5.35 -9.34
CA LYS A 144 -18.95 4.89 -9.97
C LYS A 144 -18.75 3.69 -10.89
N GLU A 145 -17.62 3.64 -11.60
CA GLU A 145 -17.27 2.54 -12.51
C GLU A 145 -16.72 1.30 -11.79
N GLU A 146 -16.48 1.36 -10.48
CA GLU A 146 -15.76 0.31 -9.77
C GLU A 146 -16.47 -1.05 -9.82
N GLU A 147 -17.79 -1.09 -9.65
CA GLU A 147 -18.54 -2.34 -9.72
C GLU A 147 -18.52 -2.94 -11.14
N ASP A 148 -18.57 -2.11 -12.18
CA ASP A 148 -18.42 -2.57 -13.57
C ASP A 148 -17.00 -3.11 -13.83
N ARG A 149 -15.97 -2.50 -13.23
CA ARG A 149 -14.59 -2.97 -13.32
C ARG A 149 -14.42 -4.32 -12.62
N ILE A 150 -15.02 -4.48 -11.44
CA ILE A 150 -15.05 -5.76 -10.70
C ILE A 150 -15.76 -6.84 -11.53
N ALA A 151 -16.93 -6.52 -12.10
CA ALA A 151 -17.68 -7.45 -12.95
C ALA A 151 -16.90 -7.86 -14.21
N LYS A 152 -16.05 -6.97 -14.72
CA LYS A 152 -15.10 -7.24 -15.81
C LYS A 152 -13.81 -7.90 -15.33
N ASN A 153 -13.77 -8.44 -14.11
CA ASN A 153 -12.62 -9.13 -13.51
C ASN A 153 -11.34 -8.28 -13.47
N TRP A 154 -11.47 -6.96 -13.35
CA TRP A 154 -10.28 -6.12 -13.12
C TRP A 154 -9.61 -6.50 -11.81
N SER A 155 -8.28 -6.44 -11.78
CA SER A 155 -7.53 -6.71 -10.55
C SER A 155 -7.95 -5.79 -9.41
N PHE A 156 -7.74 -6.24 -8.17
CA PHE A 156 -7.98 -5.44 -6.97
C PHE A 156 -7.20 -4.12 -6.93
N GLN A 157 -6.18 -3.96 -7.78
CA GLN A 157 -5.48 -2.69 -7.99
C GLN A 157 -6.40 -1.54 -8.43
N TRP A 158 -7.59 -1.82 -8.95
CA TRP A 158 -8.59 -0.80 -9.33
C TRP A 158 -9.79 -0.73 -8.39
N HIS A 159 -9.80 -1.50 -7.29
CA HIS A 159 -10.88 -1.49 -6.30
C HIS A 159 -10.61 -0.36 -5.29
N HIS A 160 -10.80 0.88 -5.72
CA HIS A 160 -10.48 2.06 -4.93
C HIS A 160 -11.41 2.23 -3.73
N LYS A 161 -12.67 1.85 -3.83
CA LYS A 161 -13.67 1.89 -2.77
C LYS A 161 -13.67 0.60 -1.96
N ARG A 162 -13.80 -0.56 -2.62
CA ARG A 162 -14.01 -1.85 -1.97
C ARG A 162 -12.88 -2.24 -1.01
N ARG A 163 -11.65 -1.80 -1.28
CA ARG A 163 -10.50 -2.00 -0.38
C ARG A 163 -10.56 -1.17 0.91
N GLY A 164 -11.50 -0.25 1.05
CA GLY A 164 -11.72 0.57 2.24
C GLY A 164 -12.66 -0.05 3.28
N PHE A 165 -13.38 -1.13 2.95
CA PHE A 165 -14.24 -1.84 3.90
C PHE A 165 -13.39 -2.81 4.74
N TYR A 166 -12.72 -2.29 5.78
CA TYR A 166 -11.73 -3.04 6.54
C TYR A 166 -12.35 -4.01 7.53
N TYR A 167 -13.56 -3.77 8.06
CA TYR A 167 -14.19 -4.71 8.99
C TYR A 167 -14.37 -6.07 8.32
N VAL A 168 -15.00 -6.11 7.14
CA VAL A 168 -15.22 -7.37 6.40
C VAL A 168 -13.90 -8.09 6.11
N GLN A 169 -12.83 -7.32 5.86
CA GLN A 169 -11.50 -7.85 5.58
C GLN A 169 -10.83 -8.45 6.82
N LEU A 170 -10.75 -7.69 7.91
CA LEU A 170 -10.10 -8.10 9.16
C LEU A 170 -10.88 -9.16 9.90
N LYS A 171 -12.22 -9.17 9.81
CA LYS A 171 -13.05 -10.19 10.44
C LYS A 171 -12.59 -11.59 10.05
N ARG A 172 -12.26 -11.82 8.76
CA ARG A 172 -11.73 -13.12 8.30
C ARG A 172 -10.46 -13.54 9.03
N TYR A 173 -9.58 -12.59 9.31
CA TYR A 173 -8.35 -12.84 10.04
C TYR A 173 -8.62 -13.14 11.51
N PHE A 174 -9.47 -12.36 12.18
CA PHE A 174 -9.88 -12.60 13.57
C PHE A 174 -10.70 -13.89 13.75
N ASP A 175 -11.42 -14.33 12.72
CA ASP A 175 -12.14 -15.61 12.73
C ASP A 175 -11.20 -16.82 12.55
N THR A 176 -9.97 -16.61 12.05
CA THR A 176 -9.02 -17.68 11.69
C THR A 176 -7.83 -17.77 12.64
N PHE A 177 -7.31 -16.64 13.12
CA PHE A 177 -6.13 -16.55 13.98
C PHE A 177 -6.50 -16.10 15.40
N ASP A 178 -5.67 -16.44 16.37
CA ASP A 178 -5.80 -15.91 17.74
C ASP A 178 -5.64 -14.38 17.69
N ALA A 179 -6.53 -13.64 18.37
CA ALA A 179 -6.49 -12.18 18.43
C ALA A 179 -5.13 -11.64 18.91
N LYS A 180 -4.38 -12.40 19.71
CA LYS A 180 -3.02 -12.03 20.14
C LYS A 180 -2.02 -12.00 18.99
N GLN A 181 -2.26 -12.74 17.90
CA GLN A 181 -1.42 -12.76 16.71
C GLN A 181 -1.70 -11.57 15.78
N ILE A 182 -2.73 -10.75 16.06
CA ILE A 182 -3.12 -9.65 15.18
C ILE A 182 -2.86 -8.32 15.88
N ARG A 183 -2.16 -7.42 15.20
CA ARG A 183 -2.04 -6.01 15.58
C ARG A 183 -2.50 -5.10 14.46
N VAL A 184 -3.39 -4.18 14.82
CA VAL A 184 -3.96 -3.18 13.92
C VAL A 184 -3.53 -1.79 14.41
N TYR A 185 -2.76 -1.11 13.57
CA TYR A 185 -2.29 0.25 13.81
C TYR A 185 -3.05 1.25 12.93
N LEU A 186 -3.06 2.52 13.32
CA LEU A 186 -3.61 3.59 12.50
C LEU A 186 -2.48 4.40 11.86
N TYR A 187 -2.69 4.80 10.61
CA TYR A 187 -1.80 5.69 9.88
C TYR A 187 -1.66 7.05 10.57
N ASP A 188 -2.72 7.50 11.26
CA ASP A 188 -2.69 8.75 12.02
C ASP A 188 -1.69 8.66 13.18
N ASP A 189 -1.60 7.50 13.85
CA ASP A 189 -0.61 7.22 14.90
C ASP A 189 0.82 7.23 14.34
N LEU A 190 1.03 6.60 13.18
CA LEU A 190 2.33 6.61 12.48
C LEU A 190 2.79 8.03 12.14
N ILE A 191 1.86 8.94 11.85
CA ILE A 191 2.18 10.33 11.53
C ILE A 191 2.42 11.16 12.79
N ALA A 192 1.65 10.91 13.85
CA ALA A 192 1.76 11.62 15.11
C ALA A 192 3.03 11.24 15.89
N ASP A 193 3.29 9.94 16.04
CA ASP A 193 4.46 9.41 16.75
C ASP A 193 4.98 8.13 16.07
N PRO A 194 5.78 8.26 14.99
CA PRO A 194 6.35 7.11 14.31
C PRO A 194 7.31 6.31 15.19
N THR A 195 7.98 6.94 16.16
CA THR A 195 8.94 6.25 17.04
C THR A 195 8.20 5.41 18.07
N GLY A 196 7.17 5.96 18.72
CA GLY A 196 6.32 5.23 19.66
C GLY A 196 5.62 4.04 19.00
N LEU A 197 5.04 4.24 17.81
CA LEU A 197 4.42 3.14 17.06
C LEU A 197 5.43 2.03 16.73
N MET A 198 6.64 2.39 16.30
CA MET A 198 7.67 1.37 16.01
C MET A 198 8.11 0.61 17.26
N LYS A 199 8.15 1.25 18.42
CA LYS A 199 8.39 0.56 19.69
C LYS A 199 7.32 -0.50 19.98
N GLU A 200 6.05 -0.17 19.82
CA GLU A 200 4.95 -1.14 19.96
C GLU A 200 5.05 -2.29 18.96
N VAL A 201 5.46 -2.00 17.72
CA VAL A 201 5.71 -3.03 16.70
C VAL A 201 6.84 -3.96 17.12
N PHE A 202 7.95 -3.44 17.64
CA PHE A 202 9.09 -4.25 18.10
C PHE A 202 8.73 -5.13 19.30
N GLN A 203 7.97 -4.59 20.27
CA GLN A 203 7.43 -5.36 21.39
C GLN A 203 6.53 -6.49 20.90
N PHE A 204 5.64 -6.19 19.96
CA PHE A 204 4.77 -7.21 19.38
C PHE A 204 5.58 -8.31 18.67
N LEU A 205 6.64 -7.94 17.95
CA LEU A 205 7.53 -8.89 17.27
C LEU A 205 8.54 -9.58 18.20
N GLU A 206 8.57 -9.23 19.49
CA GLU A 206 9.50 -9.79 20.50
C GLU A 206 10.99 -9.58 20.15
N VAL A 207 11.29 -8.43 19.56
CA VAL A 207 12.67 -7.95 19.31
C VAL A 207 13.01 -6.79 20.24
N ASP A 208 14.28 -6.36 20.25
CA ASP A 208 14.75 -5.25 21.11
C ASP A 208 14.00 -3.93 20.85
N ASP A 209 13.10 -3.57 21.74
CA ASP A 209 12.27 -2.38 21.64
C ASP A 209 12.98 -1.07 22.03
N ASN A 210 14.28 -1.15 22.38
CA ASN A 210 15.15 0.02 22.56
C ASN A 210 15.78 0.49 21.25
N PHE A 211 15.72 -0.30 20.18
CA PHE A 211 16.19 0.12 18.87
C PHE A 211 15.32 1.26 18.33
N VAL A 212 15.96 2.33 17.85
CA VAL A 212 15.27 3.49 17.28
C VAL A 212 15.56 3.59 15.79
N PRO A 213 14.60 3.29 14.89
CA PRO A 213 14.80 3.42 13.46
C PRO A 213 14.86 4.89 13.05
N ASN A 214 15.55 5.19 11.95
CA ASN A 214 15.50 6.50 11.33
C ASN A 214 14.15 6.70 10.62
N VAL A 215 13.27 7.46 11.27
CA VAL A 215 11.92 7.79 10.79
C VAL A 215 11.83 9.14 10.04
N SER A 216 12.96 9.81 9.79
CA SER A 216 12.98 11.13 9.13
C SER A 216 12.53 11.08 7.67
N LYS A 217 12.72 9.93 7.00
CA LYS A 217 12.40 9.75 5.59
C LYS A 217 10.97 9.26 5.42
N LYS A 218 10.11 10.10 4.83
CA LYS A 218 8.78 9.66 4.39
C LYS A 218 8.90 8.82 3.12
N HIS A 219 8.52 7.54 3.21
CA HIS A 219 8.56 6.60 2.08
C HIS A 219 7.27 6.65 1.26
N ASN A 220 7.40 6.59 -0.08
CA ASN A 220 6.29 6.58 -1.05
C ASN A 220 5.24 7.72 -0.91
N PRO A 221 5.63 9.00 -0.73
CA PRO A 221 4.66 10.09 -0.77
C PRO A 221 4.08 10.23 -2.19
N THR A 222 2.78 10.00 -2.36
CA THR A 222 2.10 10.21 -3.65
C THR A 222 2.14 11.69 -4.02
N ARG A 223 2.69 12.01 -5.20
CA ARG A 223 2.64 13.33 -5.82
C ARG A 223 2.12 13.15 -7.24
N VAL A 224 1.17 13.98 -7.66
CA VAL A 224 0.64 13.98 -9.02
C VAL A 224 0.95 15.31 -9.71
N PRO A 225 1.07 15.33 -11.04
CA PRO A 225 1.12 16.58 -11.78
C PRO A 225 -0.17 17.38 -11.58
N LYS A 226 -0.06 18.65 -11.20
CA LYS A 226 -1.15 19.63 -11.09
C LYS A 226 -1.73 19.92 -12.46
N ASN A 227 -0.89 19.98 -13.49
CA ASN A 227 -1.27 20.22 -14.88
C ASN A 227 -0.75 19.08 -15.79
N GLN A 228 -1.70 18.34 -16.38
CA GLN A 228 -1.44 17.23 -17.31
C GLN A 228 -0.75 17.70 -18.60
N THR A 229 -1.11 18.86 -19.14
CA THR A 229 -0.48 19.43 -20.35
C THR A 229 0.99 19.75 -20.11
N VAL A 230 1.32 20.37 -18.98
CA VAL A 230 2.71 20.64 -18.56
C VAL A 230 3.46 19.33 -18.36
N ASN A 231 2.83 18.33 -17.75
CA ASN A 231 3.43 17.01 -17.58
C ASN A 231 3.74 16.31 -18.92
N THR A 232 2.80 16.37 -19.86
CA THR A 232 2.96 15.83 -21.22
C THR A 232 4.06 16.57 -21.97
N LEU A 233 4.11 17.91 -21.90
CA LEU A 233 5.16 18.72 -22.50
C LEU A 233 6.55 18.40 -21.92
N LEU A 234 6.64 18.16 -20.60
CA LEU A 234 7.89 17.85 -19.92
C LEU A 234 8.36 16.40 -20.12
N ASN A 235 7.47 15.45 -20.40
CA ASN A 235 7.83 14.02 -20.47
C ASN A 235 7.76 13.40 -21.86
N ARG A 236 6.97 13.93 -22.80
CA ARG A 236 6.91 13.44 -24.19
C ARG A 236 7.82 14.24 -25.13
N PRO A 237 8.28 13.67 -26.25
CA PRO A 237 8.90 14.44 -27.33
C PRO A 237 7.93 15.48 -27.88
N ASN A 238 8.39 16.70 -28.15
CA ASN A 238 7.59 17.76 -28.75
C ASN A 238 8.49 18.82 -29.41
N PRO A 239 7.96 19.65 -30.33
CA PRO A 239 8.73 20.67 -31.04
C PRO A 239 9.39 21.69 -30.11
N VAL A 240 8.75 22.07 -29.01
CA VAL A 240 9.29 23.02 -28.02
C VAL A 240 10.61 22.50 -27.43
N LYS A 241 10.67 21.21 -27.09
CA LYS A 241 11.91 20.58 -26.60
C LYS A 241 13.01 20.55 -27.65
N ALA A 242 12.66 20.40 -28.93
CA ALA A 242 13.65 20.43 -30.01
C ALA A 242 14.31 21.82 -30.11
N VAL A 243 13.51 22.89 -30.03
CA VAL A 243 14.01 24.27 -30.02
C VAL A 243 14.84 24.58 -28.76
N VAL A 244 14.35 24.19 -27.58
CA VAL A 244 15.07 24.39 -26.31
C VAL A 244 16.41 23.65 -26.27
N LYS A 245 16.50 22.47 -26.89
CA LYS A 245 17.75 21.70 -27.01
C LYS A 245 18.81 22.44 -27.81
N THR A 246 18.42 23.27 -28.77
CA THR A 246 19.33 24.08 -29.59
C THR A 246 19.83 25.33 -28.85
N LEU A 247 19.02 25.87 -27.94
CA LEU A 247 19.31 27.15 -27.26
C LEU A 247 19.97 26.99 -25.88
N LEU A 248 19.75 25.88 -25.17
CA LEU A 248 20.19 25.70 -23.78
C LEU A 248 21.09 24.47 -23.58
N PRO A 249 22.22 24.60 -22.85
CA PRO A 249 23.07 23.46 -22.51
C PRO A 249 22.37 22.41 -21.65
N MET A 250 22.89 21.17 -21.68
CA MET A 250 22.25 20.01 -21.05
C MET A 250 21.98 20.17 -19.55
N LYS A 251 22.91 20.81 -18.80
CA LYS A 251 22.75 21.01 -17.36
C LYS A 251 21.62 21.99 -17.04
N PHE A 252 21.48 23.06 -17.82
CA PHE A 252 20.43 24.07 -17.65
C PHE A 252 19.05 23.53 -18.03
N ARG A 253 18.92 22.85 -19.18
CA ARG A 253 17.63 22.24 -19.58
C ARG A 253 17.14 21.22 -18.54
N LYS A 254 18.06 20.43 -17.97
CA LYS A 254 17.73 19.42 -16.95
C LYS A 254 17.27 20.10 -15.66
N SER A 255 18.01 21.09 -15.18
CA SER A 255 17.64 21.88 -13.99
C SER A 255 16.28 22.57 -14.14
N ILE A 256 16.02 23.21 -15.30
CA ILE A 256 14.73 23.86 -15.59
C ILE A 256 13.60 22.82 -15.66
N ALA A 257 13.80 21.71 -16.38
CA ALA A 257 12.80 20.66 -16.50
C ALA A 257 12.50 20.02 -15.12
N ASP A 258 13.52 19.76 -14.31
CA ASP A 258 13.38 19.19 -12.97
C ASP A 258 12.65 20.17 -12.04
N ARG A 259 12.95 21.48 -12.11
CA ARG A 259 12.25 22.52 -11.35
C ARG A 259 10.78 22.65 -11.77
N LEU A 260 10.50 22.68 -13.08
CA LEU A 260 9.13 22.73 -13.60
C LEU A 260 8.34 21.47 -13.25
N LYS A 261 8.97 20.29 -13.32
CA LYS A 261 8.38 19.04 -12.83
C LYS A 261 8.03 19.17 -11.34
N GLN A 262 8.97 19.60 -10.52
CA GLN A 262 8.77 19.74 -9.07
C GLN A 262 7.68 20.76 -8.73
N GLN A 263 7.62 21.90 -9.42
CA GLN A 263 6.57 22.92 -9.24
C GLN A 263 5.20 22.43 -9.71
N ASN A 264 5.18 21.65 -10.79
CA ASN A 264 3.98 21.01 -11.29
C ASN A 264 3.57 19.79 -10.44
N LEU A 265 4.37 19.32 -9.48
CA LEU A 265 3.93 18.28 -8.56
C LEU A 265 3.11 18.89 -7.41
N GLY A 266 1.95 18.31 -7.16
CA GLY A 266 1.08 18.63 -6.04
C GLY A 266 0.53 17.37 -5.39
N LYS A 267 -0.08 17.54 -4.23
CA LYS A 267 -0.93 16.53 -3.60
C LYS A 267 -2.34 17.13 -3.56
N PRO A 268 -3.19 16.85 -4.57
CA PRO A 268 -4.60 17.16 -4.49
C PRO A 268 -5.15 16.68 -3.16
N LYS A 269 -6.06 17.46 -2.59
CA LYS A 269 -6.79 17.08 -1.38
C LYS A 269 -8.17 16.57 -1.80
N LEU A 270 -8.67 15.58 -1.08
CA LEU A 270 -10.05 15.16 -1.23
C LEU A 270 -10.94 16.33 -0.79
N SER A 271 -11.98 16.66 -1.55
CA SER A 271 -12.89 17.73 -1.15
C SER A 271 -13.65 17.32 0.12
N PRO A 272 -13.92 18.24 1.07
CA PRO A 272 -14.67 17.89 2.28
C PRO A 272 -16.03 17.26 1.99
N LYS A 273 -16.73 17.76 0.96
CA LYS A 273 -18.01 17.19 0.50
C LYS A 273 -17.86 15.71 0.10
N LEU A 274 -16.90 15.40 -0.78
CA LEU A 274 -16.71 14.03 -1.26
C LEU A 274 -16.14 13.12 -0.18
N ARG A 275 -15.31 13.65 0.72
CA ARG A 275 -14.85 12.94 1.91
C ARG A 275 -16.04 12.53 2.77
N LYS A 276 -16.95 13.45 3.08
CA LYS A 276 -18.17 13.17 3.85
C LYS A 276 -19.08 12.15 3.16
N GLU A 277 -19.35 12.32 1.87
CA GLU A 277 -20.18 11.38 1.08
C GLU A 277 -19.60 9.96 1.13
N LEU A 278 -18.30 9.82 0.89
CA LEU A 278 -17.65 8.52 0.87
C LEU A 278 -17.50 7.92 2.29
N THR A 279 -17.29 8.75 3.32
CA THR A 279 -17.31 8.31 4.72
C THR A 279 -18.67 7.74 5.10
N GLU A 280 -19.77 8.32 4.61
CA GLU A 280 -21.12 7.80 4.87
C GLU A 280 -21.29 6.39 4.28
N GLU A 281 -20.77 6.12 3.08
CA GLU A 281 -20.76 4.76 2.51
C GLU A 281 -19.98 3.75 3.37
N TYR A 282 -18.96 4.20 4.10
CA TYR A 282 -18.17 3.35 5.00
C TYR A 282 -18.67 3.32 6.44
N ARG A 283 -19.67 4.12 6.81
CA ARG A 283 -20.04 4.36 8.22
C ARG A 283 -20.25 3.06 9.01
N GLU A 284 -21.07 2.16 8.48
CA GLU A 284 -21.38 0.88 9.13
C GLU A 284 -20.14 -0.01 9.28
N ASP A 285 -19.24 -0.01 8.29
CA ASP A 285 -17.98 -0.77 8.35
C ASP A 285 -17.02 -0.18 9.38
N ILE A 286 -16.94 1.15 9.48
CA ILE A 286 -16.12 1.86 10.48
C ILE A 286 -16.62 1.56 11.90
N LEU A 287 -17.92 1.59 12.13
CA LEU A 287 -18.51 1.31 13.46
C LEU A 287 -18.20 -0.12 13.91
N LYS A 288 -18.42 -1.10 13.02
CA LYS A 288 -18.09 -2.52 13.31
C LYS A 288 -16.58 -2.75 13.45
N LEU A 289 -15.77 -2.04 12.68
CA LEU A 289 -14.31 -2.10 12.77
C LEU A 289 -13.83 -1.61 14.13
N GLN A 290 -14.36 -0.49 14.63
CA GLN A 290 -14.02 0.07 15.94
C GLN A 290 -14.26 -0.95 17.05
N GLU A 291 -15.39 -1.65 17.01
CA GLU A 291 -15.70 -2.74 17.95
C GLU A 291 -14.72 -3.91 17.80
N LEU A 292 -14.49 -4.37 16.56
CA LEU A 292 -13.63 -5.52 16.26
C LEU A 292 -12.20 -5.32 16.77
N ILE A 293 -11.64 -4.12 16.62
CA ILE A 293 -10.24 -3.83 17.00
C ILE A 293 -10.13 -3.17 18.39
N GLY A 294 -11.25 -2.90 19.06
CA GLY A 294 -11.28 -2.24 20.37
C GLY A 294 -10.62 -0.84 20.37
N ARG A 295 -10.76 -0.06 19.29
CA ARG A 295 -10.16 1.29 19.16
C ARG A 295 -11.20 2.29 18.72
N ASP A 296 -11.19 3.47 19.34
CA ASP A 296 -12.03 4.59 18.93
C ASP A 296 -11.66 5.09 17.53
N LEU A 297 -12.62 5.02 16.61
CA LEU A 297 -12.53 5.51 15.24
C LEU A 297 -13.55 6.65 14.99
N SER A 298 -14.11 7.27 16.04
CA SER A 298 -15.05 8.39 15.93
C SER A 298 -14.56 9.50 14.99
N LYS A 299 -13.26 9.84 15.07
CA LYS A 299 -12.61 10.83 14.17
C LYS A 299 -12.68 10.48 12.69
N TRP A 300 -12.82 9.21 12.33
CA TRP A 300 -12.98 8.80 10.93
C TRP A 300 -14.39 9.06 10.39
N LEU A 301 -15.38 9.17 11.29
CA LEU A 301 -16.78 9.49 10.98
C LEU A 301 -17.03 11.00 10.86
N GLU A 302 -16.15 11.83 11.42
CA GLU A 302 -16.13 13.27 11.21
C GLU A 302 -15.73 13.54 9.74
N GLY A 303 -16.64 14.12 8.95
CA GLY A 303 -16.53 14.36 7.50
C GLY A 303 -15.82 15.65 7.10
#